data_AF-A0A3A4ZY55-F1
#
_entry.id   AF-A0A3A4ZY55-F1
#
_cell.length_a   1.000
_cell.length_b   1.000
_cell.length_c   1.000
_cell.angle_alpha   90.00
_cell.angle_beta   90.00
_cell.angle_gamma   90.00
#
_symmetry.space_group_name_H-M   'P 1'
#
loop_
_entity.id
_entity.type
_entity.pdbx_description
1 polymer ?
#
loop_
_entity_poly.entity_id
_entity_poly.type
_entity_poly.pdbx_seq_one_letter_code
_entity_poly.pdbx_strand_id
1 'polypeptide(L)'
;MARRLARVGWRPTKVTLISGALIVLGLLLADVNWGFFFLVGLGILGPGLLREIGWLKDQDEFQRQAARRAAYHAFLATGFLAFFLEALLRTGYAGIKDPEEAVSLLLVVLWFTWVLSSLLGYWGPQRTARTILFAFGTFWLLFNIVGNLNSLPALVMQSLLAAPFFVLAWVARRWPKVAGVLLVAASIFFFYYFGLYEIIGSEPLARGRGFVIVIFFGPLFASGLALLRAGAGDDAKEPEGEPSS
;
A
#
# COMPACT_ATOMS: atom_id res chain seq x y z
N MET A 1 11.05 27.08 14.13
CA MET A 1 11.36 26.10 15.19
C MET A 1 11.05 24.62 14.83
N ALA A 2 10.69 24.30 13.56
CA ALA A 2 10.18 22.98 13.14
C ALA A 2 11.16 22.11 12.30
N ARG A 3 12.49 22.40 12.32
CA ARG A 3 13.48 21.69 11.49
C ARG A 3 14.30 20.62 12.23
N ARG A 4 13.92 20.23 13.45
CA ARG A 4 14.59 19.18 14.24
C ARG A 4 13.62 18.16 14.85
N LEU A 5 12.49 17.88 14.21
CA LEU A 5 11.82 16.62 14.49
C LEU A 5 12.71 15.51 13.94
N ALA A 6 13.27 14.80 14.90
CA ALA A 6 14.33 13.82 14.81
C ALA A 6 14.32 13.01 13.51
N ARG A 7 15.53 12.68 13.04
CA ARG A 7 15.76 11.40 12.37
C ARG A 7 15.28 10.31 13.34
N VAL A 8 13.97 10.05 13.36
CA VAL A 8 13.39 8.91 14.06
C VAL A 8 13.92 7.71 13.29
N GLY A 9 15.05 7.19 13.78
CA GLY A 9 15.61 5.93 13.34
C GLY A 9 14.54 4.90 13.63
N TRP A 10 13.85 4.47 12.59
CA TRP A 10 12.87 3.40 12.69
C TRP A 10 13.62 2.17 13.19
N ARG A 11 13.35 1.77 14.43
CA ARG A 11 13.86 0.54 15.02
C ARG A 11 12.67 -0.42 15.08
N PRO A 12 12.61 -1.44 14.21
CA PRO A 12 11.54 -2.42 14.28
C PRO A 12 11.56 -3.07 15.66
N THR A 13 10.41 -3.11 16.33
CA THR A 13 10.31 -3.78 17.62
C THR A 13 10.41 -5.29 17.39
N LYS A 14 10.80 -6.05 18.43
CA LYS A 14 10.86 -7.53 18.32
C LYS A 14 9.53 -8.11 17.84
N VAL A 15 8.42 -7.52 18.27
CA VAL A 15 7.07 -7.93 17.84
C VAL A 15 6.85 -7.69 16.36
N THR A 16 7.28 -6.54 15.81
CA THR A 16 7.22 -6.30 14.37
C THR A 16 8.01 -7.34 13.57
N LEU A 17 9.19 -7.74 14.06
CA LEU A 17 9.99 -8.78 13.40
C LEU A 17 9.30 -10.15 13.43
N ILE A 18 8.76 -10.55 14.59
CA ILE A 18 8.02 -11.81 14.74
C ILE A 18 6.81 -11.83 13.82
N SER A 19 6.04 -10.73 13.79
CA SER A 19 4.90 -10.60 12.87
C SER A 19 5.30 -10.66 11.41
N GLY A 20 6.39 -9.99 11.03
CA GLY A 20 6.94 -10.10 9.68
C GLY A 20 7.28 -11.55 9.33
N ALA A 21 7.94 -12.27 10.24
CA ALA A 21 8.27 -13.68 10.05
C ALA A 21 7.01 -14.56 9.93
N LEU A 22 5.98 -14.33 10.76
CA LEU A 22 4.70 -15.05 10.68
C LEU A 22 4.00 -14.84 9.33
N ILE A 23 4.01 -13.61 8.82
CA ILE A 23 3.43 -13.28 7.51
C ILE A 23 4.21 -14.02 6.41
N VAL A 24 5.54 -13.91 6.40
CA VAL A 24 6.37 -14.56 5.37
C VAL A 24 6.22 -16.08 5.40
N LEU A 25 6.30 -16.69 6.58
CA LEU A 25 6.12 -18.13 6.75
C LEU A 25 4.71 -18.58 6.36
N GLY A 26 3.68 -17.83 6.76
CA GLY A 26 2.29 -18.13 6.41
C GLY A 26 2.06 -18.11 4.90
N LEU A 27 2.65 -17.14 4.18
CA LEU A 27 2.57 -17.08 2.73
C LEU A 27 3.33 -18.21 2.04
N LEU A 28 4.55 -18.54 2.49
CA LEU A 28 5.35 -19.62 1.91
C LEU A 28 4.72 -21.01 2.13
N LEU A 29 4.04 -21.19 3.27
CA LEU A 29 3.40 -22.45 3.62
C LEU A 29 1.97 -22.57 3.08
N ALA A 30 1.37 -21.48 2.57
CA ALA A 30 0.02 -21.49 2.00
C ALA A 30 -0.11 -22.49 0.83
N ASP A 31 0.95 -22.69 0.05
CA ASP A 31 0.99 -23.67 -1.04
C ASP A 31 0.88 -25.13 -0.55
N VAL A 32 1.24 -25.38 0.71
CA VAL A 32 1.12 -26.71 1.35
C VAL A 32 -0.26 -26.90 1.94
N ASN A 33 -0.77 -25.89 2.66
CA ASN A 33 -2.09 -25.92 3.29
C ASN A 33 -2.66 -24.51 3.48
N TRP A 34 -3.88 -24.29 2.98
CA TRP A 34 -4.60 -23.02 3.14
C TRP A 34 -4.79 -22.59 4.60
N GLY A 35 -4.79 -23.51 5.56
CA GLY A 35 -4.82 -23.20 6.99
C GLY A 35 -3.65 -22.30 7.46
N PHE A 36 -2.53 -22.25 6.73
CA PHE A 36 -1.42 -21.35 7.04
C PHE A 36 -1.74 -19.86 6.81
N PHE A 37 -2.84 -19.52 6.12
CA PHE A 37 -3.36 -18.16 6.09
C PHE A 37 -3.74 -17.64 7.49
N PHE A 38 -4.01 -18.53 8.45
CA PHE A 38 -4.19 -18.14 9.85
C PHE A 38 -2.93 -17.49 10.43
N LEU A 39 -1.73 -17.96 10.06
CA LEU A 39 -0.47 -17.32 10.48
C LEU A 39 -0.31 -15.92 9.89
N VAL A 40 -0.74 -15.72 8.64
CA VAL A 40 -0.77 -14.40 8.00
C VAL A 40 -1.70 -13.47 8.76
N GLY A 41 -2.92 -13.93 9.07
CA GLY A 41 -3.89 -13.20 9.87
C GLY A 41 -3.36 -12.82 11.25
N LEU A 42 -2.75 -13.77 11.96
CA LEU A 42 -2.10 -13.52 13.26
C LEU A 42 -0.92 -12.55 13.15
N GLY A 43 -0.09 -12.66 12.12
CA GLY A 43 1.03 -11.75 11.90
C GLY A 43 0.58 -10.31 11.68
N ILE A 44 -0.50 -10.11 10.90
CA ILE A 44 -1.08 -8.79 10.60
C ILE A 44 -1.82 -8.20 11.80
N LEU A 45 -2.73 -8.96 12.41
CA LEU A 45 -3.67 -8.46 13.41
C LEU A 45 -3.18 -8.64 14.85
N GLY A 46 -2.38 -9.68 15.11
CA GLY A 46 -1.93 -10.07 16.44
C GLY A 46 -1.28 -8.93 17.22
N PRO A 47 -0.28 -8.20 16.68
CA PRO A 47 0.31 -7.07 17.38
C PRO A 47 -0.67 -5.95 17.72
N GLY A 48 -1.65 -5.70 16.85
CA GLY A 48 -2.69 -4.70 17.10
C GLY A 48 -3.57 -5.10 18.27
N LEU A 49 -4.06 -6.35 18.26
CA LEU A 49 -4.88 -6.90 19.34
C LEU A 49 -4.12 -6.92 20.68
N LEU A 50 -2.86 -7.35 20.68
CA LEU A 50 -2.01 -7.38 21.87
C LEU A 50 -1.77 -5.99 22.46
N ARG A 51 -1.75 -4.94 21.64
CA ARG A 51 -1.65 -3.54 22.10
C ARG A 51 -2.95 -3.05 22.72
N GLU A 52 -4.09 -3.33 22.08
CA GLU A 52 -5.39 -2.85 22.58
C GLU A 52 -5.79 -3.54 23.90
N ILE A 53 -5.43 -4.81 24.11
CA ILE A 53 -5.61 -5.48 25.43
C ILE A 53 -4.58 -5.05 26.49
N GLY A 54 -3.64 -4.18 26.13
CA GLY A 54 -2.63 -3.63 27.05
C GLY A 54 -1.45 -4.56 27.38
N TRP A 55 -1.34 -5.72 26.72
CA TRP A 55 -0.21 -6.64 26.88
C TRP A 55 1.07 -6.11 26.21
N LEU A 56 0.92 -5.35 25.13
CA LEU A 56 2.05 -4.73 24.43
C LEU A 56 2.02 -3.21 24.58
N LYS A 57 3.09 -2.65 25.17
CA LYS A 57 3.27 -1.22 25.40
C LYS A 57 4.51 -0.70 24.67
N ASP A 58 4.64 -1.03 23.39
CA ASP A 58 5.82 -0.72 22.56
C ASP A 58 5.67 0.53 21.68
N GLN A 59 4.48 1.16 21.67
CA GLN A 59 4.16 2.34 20.86
C GLN A 59 3.99 3.61 21.70
N ASP A 60 4.53 4.71 21.18
CA ASP A 60 4.23 6.05 21.66
C ASP A 60 2.78 6.46 21.34
N GLU A 61 2.31 7.56 21.95
CA GLU A 61 0.95 8.05 21.78
C GLU A 61 0.67 8.48 20.33
N PHE A 62 1.66 9.03 19.63
CA PHE A 62 1.53 9.44 18.23
C PHE A 62 1.30 8.24 17.29
N GLN A 63 2.06 7.16 17.49
CA GLN A 63 1.92 5.90 16.74
C GLN A 63 0.57 5.25 16.99
N ARG A 64 0.10 5.26 18.25
CA ARG A 64 -1.25 4.77 18.59
C ARG A 64 -2.34 5.59 17.90
N GLN A 65 -2.26 6.91 17.94
CA GLN A 65 -3.23 7.77 17.26
C GLN A 65 -3.19 7.64 15.74
N ALA A 66 -2.00 7.48 15.14
CA ALA A 66 -1.87 7.21 13.71
C ALA A 66 -2.50 5.86 13.34
N ALA A 67 -2.23 4.81 14.13
CA ALA A 67 -2.80 3.48 13.92
C ALA A 67 -4.34 3.48 14.04
N ARG A 68 -4.90 4.19 15.03
CA ARG A 68 -6.36 4.32 15.19
C ARG A 68 -7.02 5.05 14.02
N ARG A 69 -6.43 6.15 13.54
CA ARG A 69 -6.91 6.84 12.34
C ARG A 69 -6.85 5.96 11.09
N ALA A 70 -5.76 5.20 10.92
CA ALA A 70 -5.62 4.26 9.81
C ALA A 70 -6.65 3.13 9.87
N ALA A 71 -6.91 2.58 11.07
CA ALA A 71 -7.95 1.58 11.27
C ALA A 71 -9.35 2.13 10.95
N TYR A 72 -9.64 3.36 11.34
CA TYR A 72 -10.90 4.03 11.01
C TYR A 72 -11.07 4.22 9.49
N HIS A 73 -10.03 4.68 8.78
CA HIS A 73 -10.09 4.79 7.31
C HIS A 73 -10.28 3.44 6.63
N ALA A 74 -9.59 2.41 7.11
CA ALA A 74 -9.73 1.05 6.58
C ALA A 74 -11.14 0.49 6.78
N PHE A 75 -11.71 0.70 7.98
CA PHE A 75 -13.09 0.33 8.27
C PHE A 75 -14.08 1.04 7.35
N LEU A 76 -13.95 2.37 7.17
CA LEU A 76 -14.82 3.13 6.28
C LEU A 76 -14.71 2.69 4.81
N ALA A 77 -13.49 2.54 4.29
CA ALA A 77 -13.26 2.14 2.90
C ALA A 77 -13.81 0.74 2.61
N THR A 78 -13.55 -0.21 3.52
CA THR A 78 -14.02 -1.60 3.37
C THR A 78 -15.54 -1.69 3.55
N GLY A 79 -16.10 -0.97 4.53
CA GLY A 79 -17.54 -0.92 4.74
C GLY A 79 -18.26 -0.32 3.53
N PHE A 80 -17.77 0.80 3.00
CA PHE A 80 -18.30 1.40 1.77
C PHE A 80 -18.23 0.43 0.59
N LEU A 81 -17.10 -0.26 0.39
CA LEU A 81 -16.97 -1.25 -0.67
C LEU A 81 -17.95 -2.42 -0.48
N ALA A 82 -18.12 -2.93 0.75
CA ALA A 82 -19.07 -4.00 1.04
C ALA A 82 -20.50 -3.57 0.70
N PHE A 83 -20.92 -2.36 1.11
CA PHE A 83 -22.22 -1.81 0.74
C PHE A 83 -22.38 -1.66 -0.79
N PHE A 84 -21.33 -1.21 -1.48
CA PHE A 84 -21.36 -1.06 -2.92
C PHE A 84 -21.47 -2.40 -3.65
N LEU A 85 -20.70 -3.41 -3.23
CA LEU A 85 -20.77 -4.77 -3.78
C LEU A 85 -22.15 -5.39 -3.54
N GLU A 86 -22.70 -5.26 -2.34
CA GLU A 86 -24.06 -5.72 -2.03
C GLU A 86 -25.11 -5.01 -2.89
N ALA A 87 -24.99 -3.70 -3.10
CA ALA A 87 -25.89 -2.96 -3.97
C ALA A 87 -25.81 -3.46 -5.42
N LEU A 88 -24.59 -3.67 -5.94
CA LEU A 88 -24.40 -4.22 -7.29
C LEU A 88 -24.99 -5.63 -7.42
N LEU A 89 -24.75 -6.52 -6.46
CA LEU A 89 -25.32 -7.86 -6.43
C LEU A 89 -26.86 -7.81 -6.48
N ARG A 90 -27.47 -6.94 -5.69
CA ARG A 90 -28.93 -6.77 -5.65
C ARG A 90 -29.53 -6.25 -6.94
N THR A 91 -28.77 -5.48 -7.74
CA THR A 91 -29.27 -4.99 -9.03
C THR A 91 -29.28 -6.07 -10.13
N GLY A 92 -28.66 -7.23 -9.89
CA GLY A 92 -28.57 -8.32 -10.88
C GLY A 92 -27.61 -8.06 -12.04
N TYR A 93 -26.91 -6.91 -12.07
CA TYR A 93 -25.94 -6.55 -13.11
C TYR A 93 -24.63 -7.33 -13.03
N ALA A 94 -24.27 -7.83 -11.85
CA ALA A 94 -23.02 -8.54 -11.61
C ALA A 94 -23.28 -9.82 -10.83
N GLY A 95 -22.85 -10.95 -11.37
CA GLY A 95 -22.80 -12.21 -10.63
C GLY A 95 -21.41 -12.38 -10.02
N ILE A 96 -21.28 -12.32 -8.69
CA ILE A 96 -20.07 -12.82 -8.02
C ILE A 96 -20.20 -14.34 -8.02
N LYS A 97 -19.45 -15.00 -8.89
CA LYS A 97 -19.46 -16.47 -9.00
C LYS A 97 -18.86 -17.12 -7.76
N ASP A 98 -17.82 -16.49 -7.20
CA ASP A 98 -17.05 -17.03 -6.09
C ASP A 98 -17.07 -16.05 -4.89
N PRO A 99 -17.81 -16.36 -3.81
CA PRO A 99 -17.90 -15.49 -2.63
C PRO A 99 -16.53 -15.27 -1.95
N GLU A 100 -15.62 -16.23 -2.12
CA GLU A 100 -14.25 -16.16 -1.62
C GLU A 100 -13.45 -15.01 -2.25
N GLU A 101 -13.68 -14.70 -3.53
CA GLU A 101 -13.03 -13.56 -4.20
C GLU A 101 -13.48 -12.24 -3.60
N ALA A 102 -14.77 -12.09 -3.29
CA ALA A 102 -15.31 -10.89 -2.68
C ALA A 102 -14.76 -10.68 -1.27
N VAL A 103 -14.73 -11.72 -0.45
CA VAL A 103 -14.15 -11.67 0.91
C VAL A 103 -12.67 -11.31 0.83
N SER A 104 -11.93 -11.96 -0.05
CA SER A 104 -10.51 -11.69 -0.25
C SER A 104 -10.26 -10.26 -0.75
N LEU A 105 -11.11 -9.72 -1.63
CA LEU A 105 -11.03 -8.33 -2.07
C LEU A 105 -11.28 -7.36 -0.91
N LEU A 106 -12.29 -7.60 -0.07
CA LEU A 106 -12.57 -6.80 1.12
C LEU A 106 -11.37 -6.79 2.07
N LEU A 107 -10.78 -7.96 2.33
CA LEU A 107 -9.59 -8.07 3.18
C LEU A 107 -8.39 -7.32 2.60
N VAL A 108 -8.18 -7.40 1.28
CA VAL A 108 -7.09 -6.70 0.61
C VAL A 108 -7.30 -5.18 0.64
N VAL A 109 -8.53 -4.70 0.46
CA VAL A 109 -8.86 -3.26 0.57
C VAL A 109 -8.69 -2.76 2.00
N LEU A 110 -9.13 -3.53 2.98
CA LEU A 110 -8.94 -3.22 4.39
C LEU A 110 -7.46 -3.08 4.72
N TRP A 111 -6.68 -4.11 4.37
CA TRP A 111 -5.25 -4.13 4.64
C TRP A 111 -4.51 -3.00 3.92
N PHE A 112 -4.79 -2.82 2.63
CA PHE A 112 -4.17 -1.78 1.82
C PHE A 112 -4.45 -0.38 2.37
N THR A 113 -5.72 -0.09 2.68
CA THR A 113 -6.12 1.22 3.21
C THR A 113 -5.48 1.48 4.56
N TRP A 114 -5.43 0.47 5.42
CA TRP A 114 -4.77 0.56 6.72
C TRP A 114 -3.27 0.85 6.57
N VAL A 115 -2.55 0.06 5.75
CA VAL A 115 -1.11 0.26 5.52
C VAL A 115 -0.86 1.65 4.96
N LEU A 116 -1.54 2.01 3.89
CA LEU A 116 -1.34 3.30 3.22
C LEU A 116 -1.62 4.47 4.16
N SER A 117 -2.74 4.45 4.88
CA SER A 117 -3.09 5.51 5.82
C SER A 117 -2.11 5.59 6.99
N SER A 118 -1.62 4.44 7.48
CA SER A 118 -0.64 4.39 8.57
C SER A 118 0.70 4.98 8.13
N LEU A 119 1.19 4.58 6.95
CA LEU A 119 2.42 5.09 6.38
C LEU A 119 2.36 6.60 6.12
N LEU A 120 1.30 7.07 5.48
CA LEU A 120 1.11 8.49 5.20
C LEU A 120 1.03 9.32 6.49
N GLY A 121 0.31 8.83 7.50
CA GLY A 121 0.18 9.51 8.79
C GLY A 121 1.49 9.56 9.58
N TYR A 122 2.33 8.53 9.48
CA TYR A 122 3.56 8.43 10.27
C TYR A 122 4.79 9.03 9.57
N TRP A 123 4.96 8.80 8.27
CA TRP A 123 6.15 9.20 7.51
C TRP A 123 5.96 10.42 6.62
N GLY A 124 4.71 10.82 6.39
CA GLY A 124 4.36 11.83 5.40
C GLY A 124 4.40 11.32 3.95
N PRO A 125 3.88 12.11 2.99
CA PRO A 125 3.68 11.68 1.61
C PRO A 125 4.96 11.23 0.90
N GLN A 126 6.02 12.04 0.98
CA GLN A 126 7.24 11.81 0.22
C GLN A 126 8.00 10.55 0.67
N ARG A 127 8.16 10.38 1.98
CA ARG A 127 8.84 9.21 2.53
C ARG A 127 8.02 7.94 2.34
N THR A 128 6.69 8.03 2.42
CA THR A 128 5.78 6.91 2.12
C THR A 128 5.92 6.46 0.68
N ALA A 129 5.76 7.37 -0.29
CA ALA A 129 5.89 7.06 -1.70
C ALA A 129 7.24 6.40 -2.02
N ARG A 130 8.33 6.95 -1.47
CA ARG A 130 9.68 6.38 -1.65
C ARG A 130 9.78 4.96 -1.06
N THR A 131 9.27 4.74 0.14
CA THR A 131 9.35 3.41 0.77
C THR A 131 8.52 2.39 0.02
N ILE A 132 7.30 2.76 -0.41
CA ILE A 132 6.45 1.90 -1.24
C ILE A 132 7.18 1.52 -2.53
N LEU A 133 7.67 2.51 -3.29
CA LEU A 133 8.41 2.26 -4.54
C LEU A 133 9.65 1.39 -4.32
N PHE A 134 10.41 1.64 -3.26
CA PHE A 134 11.59 0.84 -2.95
C PHE A 134 11.23 -0.60 -2.56
N ALA A 135 10.15 -0.78 -1.78
CA ALA A 135 9.64 -2.11 -1.41
C ALA A 135 9.18 -2.89 -2.63
N PHE A 136 8.40 -2.26 -3.54
CA PHE A 136 7.98 -2.86 -4.81
C PHE A 136 9.19 -3.22 -5.67
N GLY A 137 10.13 -2.29 -5.88
CA GLY A 137 11.34 -2.55 -6.66
C GLY A 137 12.18 -3.69 -6.08
N THR A 138 12.33 -3.74 -4.76
CA THR A 138 13.09 -4.81 -4.08
C THR A 138 12.38 -6.15 -4.20
N PHE A 139 11.08 -6.19 -3.93
CA PHE A 139 10.28 -7.41 -4.06
C PHE A 139 10.35 -7.95 -5.49
N TRP A 140 10.14 -7.08 -6.48
CA TRP A 140 10.19 -7.46 -7.89
C TRP A 140 11.58 -7.96 -8.30
N LEU A 141 12.64 -7.28 -7.85
CA LEU A 141 14.02 -7.69 -8.11
C LEU A 141 14.29 -9.09 -7.53
N LEU A 142 13.95 -9.32 -6.26
CA LEU A 142 14.13 -10.62 -5.61
C LEU A 142 13.33 -11.72 -6.30
N PHE A 143 12.07 -11.44 -6.64
CA PHE A 143 11.21 -12.38 -7.36
C PHE A 143 11.83 -12.79 -8.71
N ASN A 144 12.34 -11.82 -9.49
CA ASN A 144 12.98 -12.12 -10.77
C ASN A 144 14.32 -12.87 -10.62
N ILE A 145 15.12 -12.55 -9.60
CA ILE A 145 16.35 -13.29 -9.32
C ILE A 145 16.02 -14.75 -9.01
N VAL A 146 15.09 -15.00 -8.08
CA VAL A 146 14.69 -16.35 -7.67
C VAL A 146 14.05 -17.11 -8.84
N GLY A 147 13.19 -16.46 -9.62
CA GLY A 147 12.49 -17.07 -10.75
C GLY A 147 13.38 -17.41 -11.95
N ASN A 148 14.56 -16.80 -12.06
CA ASN A 148 15.42 -16.93 -13.25
C ASN A 148 16.85 -17.40 -12.94
N LEU A 149 17.07 -18.09 -11.80
CA LEU A 149 18.39 -18.59 -11.41
C LEU A 149 19.06 -19.49 -12.48
N ASN A 150 18.27 -20.08 -13.38
CA ASN A 150 18.75 -20.99 -14.43
C ASN A 150 19.07 -20.29 -15.77
N SER A 151 18.80 -18.99 -15.91
CA SER A 151 19.00 -18.26 -17.18
C SER A 151 19.53 -16.85 -16.92
N LEU A 152 20.84 -16.67 -17.08
CA LEU A 152 21.50 -15.36 -16.90
C LEU A 152 20.89 -14.25 -17.77
N PRO A 153 20.56 -14.47 -19.07
CA PRO A 153 19.92 -13.43 -19.88
C PRO A 153 18.55 -13.03 -19.35
N ALA A 154 17.72 -14.01 -18.94
CA ALA A 154 16.40 -13.74 -18.39
C ALA A 154 16.50 -13.02 -17.04
N LEU A 155 17.45 -13.44 -16.19
CA LEU A 155 17.73 -12.78 -14.91
C LEU A 155 18.04 -11.30 -15.11
N VAL A 156 18.94 -10.96 -16.05
CA VAL A 156 19.30 -9.56 -16.31
C VAL A 156 18.12 -8.78 -16.89
N MET A 157 17.48 -9.29 -17.94
CA MET A 157 16.38 -8.58 -18.62
C MET A 157 15.16 -8.37 -17.73
N GLN A 158 14.77 -9.38 -16.95
CA GLN A 158 13.61 -9.27 -16.07
C GLN A 158 13.94 -8.44 -14.82
N SER A 159 15.17 -8.51 -14.28
CA SER A 159 15.56 -7.65 -13.16
C SER A 159 15.56 -6.17 -13.53
N LEU A 160 15.83 -5.82 -14.79
CA LEU A 160 15.75 -4.44 -15.27
C LEU A 160 14.34 -3.85 -15.14
N LEU A 161 13.28 -4.68 -15.09
CA LEU A 161 11.91 -4.21 -14.83
C LEU A 161 11.74 -3.62 -13.43
N ALA A 162 12.65 -3.91 -12.49
CA ALA A 162 12.65 -3.28 -11.17
C ALA A 162 13.25 -1.86 -11.19
N ALA A 163 14.09 -1.53 -12.19
CA ALA A 163 14.80 -0.26 -12.27
C ALA A 163 13.89 0.98 -12.26
N PRO A 164 12.75 1.01 -12.99
CA PRO A 164 11.82 2.15 -12.94
C PRO A 164 11.34 2.49 -11.52
N PHE A 165 11.12 1.49 -10.66
CA PHE A 165 10.70 1.72 -9.28
C PHE A 165 11.79 2.41 -8.46
N PHE A 166 13.04 1.98 -8.60
CA PHE A 166 14.17 2.61 -7.91
C PHE A 166 14.45 4.03 -8.43
N VAL A 167 14.36 4.22 -9.74
CA VAL A 167 14.48 5.55 -10.37
C VAL A 167 13.38 6.47 -9.86
N LEU A 168 12.11 6.02 -9.86
CA LEU A 168 11.00 6.81 -9.33
C LEU A 168 11.15 7.08 -7.82
N ALA A 169 11.67 6.13 -7.03
CA ALA A 169 11.94 6.35 -5.62
C ALA A 169 13.00 7.45 -5.42
N TRP A 170 14.03 7.48 -6.28
CA TRP A 170 15.05 8.53 -6.29
C TRP A 170 14.48 9.87 -6.76
N VAL A 171 13.69 9.89 -7.85
CA VAL A 171 13.00 11.10 -8.36
C VAL A 171 12.04 11.65 -7.30
N ALA A 172 11.27 10.81 -6.60
CA ALA A 172 10.38 11.21 -5.52
C ALA A 172 11.12 11.93 -4.37
N ARG A 173 12.39 11.58 -4.14
CA ARG A 173 13.24 12.27 -3.16
C ARG A 173 13.67 13.66 -3.64
N ARG A 174 13.97 13.84 -4.93
CA ARG A 174 14.54 15.10 -5.46
C ARG A 174 13.48 16.07 -6.00
N TRP A 175 12.48 15.54 -6.69
CA TRP A 175 11.40 16.26 -7.36
C TRP A 175 10.04 15.59 -7.08
N PRO A 176 9.47 15.75 -5.88
CA PRO A 176 8.25 15.06 -5.48
C PRO A 176 7.07 15.34 -6.42
N LYS A 177 6.92 16.57 -6.91
CA LYS A 177 5.86 16.95 -7.88
C LYS A 177 5.99 16.15 -9.18
N VAL A 178 7.20 16.08 -9.76
CA VAL A 178 7.46 15.34 -11.01
C VAL A 178 7.20 13.85 -10.81
N ALA A 179 7.70 13.27 -9.71
CA ALA A 179 7.39 11.88 -9.37
C ALA A 179 5.88 11.64 -9.23
N GLY A 180 5.16 12.58 -8.62
CA GLY A 180 3.71 12.53 -8.47
C GLY A 180 2.99 12.46 -9.82
N VAL A 181 3.33 13.34 -10.75
CA VAL A 181 2.78 13.34 -12.12
C VAL A 181 3.10 12.03 -12.83
N LEU A 182 4.37 11.59 -12.78
CA LEU A 182 4.80 10.35 -13.44
C LEU A 182 4.07 9.11 -12.89
N LEU A 183 3.89 9.04 -11.57
CA LEU A 183 3.16 7.92 -10.94
C LEU A 183 1.69 7.91 -11.34
N VAL A 184 1.01 9.06 -11.35
CA VAL A 184 -0.38 9.16 -11.77
C VAL A 184 -0.51 8.79 -13.26
N ALA A 185 0.34 9.35 -14.11
CA ALA A 185 0.34 9.05 -15.54
C ALA A 185 0.61 7.56 -15.83
N ALA A 186 1.60 6.97 -15.16
CA ALA A 186 1.91 5.55 -15.29
C ALA A 186 0.75 4.68 -14.77
N SER A 187 0.12 5.05 -13.66
CA SER A 187 -1.02 4.32 -13.11
C SER A 187 -2.19 4.33 -14.10
N ILE A 188 -2.54 5.51 -14.64
CA ILE A 188 -3.59 5.65 -15.66
C ILE A 188 -3.24 4.81 -16.90
N PHE A 189 -2.01 4.92 -17.40
CA PHE A 189 -1.55 4.13 -18.54
C PHE A 189 -1.74 2.63 -18.31
N PHE A 190 -1.27 2.09 -17.18
CA PHE A 190 -1.43 0.68 -16.85
C PHE A 190 -2.87 0.26 -16.63
N PHE A 191 -3.71 1.14 -16.06
CA PHE A 191 -5.14 0.88 -15.89
C PHE A 191 -5.83 0.60 -17.22
N TYR A 192 -5.51 1.38 -18.26
CA TYR A 192 -6.03 1.15 -19.60
C TYR A 192 -5.33 -0.02 -20.31
N TYR A 193 -4.01 -0.10 -20.23
CA TYR A 193 -3.22 -1.13 -20.92
C TYR A 193 -3.60 -2.55 -20.46
N PHE A 194 -3.86 -2.75 -19.17
CA PHE A 194 -4.28 -4.04 -18.63
C PHE A 194 -5.81 -4.26 -18.66
N GLY A 195 -6.58 -3.34 -19.25
CA GLY A 195 -8.04 -3.47 -19.34
C GLY A 195 -8.74 -3.47 -17.98
N LEU A 196 -8.18 -2.80 -16.97
CA LEU A 196 -8.73 -2.80 -15.61
C LEU A 196 -10.08 -2.07 -15.51
N TYR A 197 -10.42 -1.22 -16.49
CA TYR A 197 -11.73 -0.56 -16.60
C TYR A 197 -12.89 -1.54 -16.76
N GLU A 198 -12.64 -2.77 -17.22
CA GLU A 198 -13.65 -3.82 -17.33
C GLU A 198 -14.16 -4.31 -15.97
N ILE A 199 -13.60 -3.84 -14.84
CA ILE A 199 -14.19 -4.05 -13.50
C ILE A 199 -15.61 -3.46 -13.38
N ILE A 200 -16.04 -2.59 -14.28
CA ILE A 200 -17.40 -2.04 -14.32
C ILE A 200 -18.32 -2.91 -15.22
N GLY A 201 -17.78 -3.96 -15.85
CA GLY A 201 -18.52 -4.86 -16.74
C GLY A 201 -19.32 -5.94 -16.00
N SER A 202 -19.81 -6.91 -16.76
CA SER A 202 -20.66 -8.02 -16.28
C SER A 202 -19.94 -9.01 -15.36
N GLU A 203 -18.60 -9.08 -15.43
CA GLU A 203 -17.77 -9.94 -14.58
C GLU A 203 -16.68 -9.10 -13.88
N PRO A 204 -17.06 -8.29 -12.87
CA PRO A 204 -16.18 -7.28 -12.28
C PRO A 204 -14.96 -7.86 -11.57
N LEU A 205 -15.11 -9.03 -10.93
CA LEU A 205 -14.07 -9.67 -10.14
C LEU A 205 -13.26 -10.72 -10.92
N ALA A 206 -13.71 -11.09 -12.13
CA ALA A 206 -13.06 -12.12 -12.92
C ALA A 206 -11.58 -11.80 -13.17
N ARG A 207 -10.77 -12.86 -13.19
CA ARG A 207 -9.31 -12.80 -13.44
C ARG A 207 -8.54 -11.98 -12.40
N GLY A 208 -9.10 -11.79 -11.20
CA GLY A 208 -8.42 -11.10 -10.10
C GLY A 208 -8.21 -9.60 -10.33
N ARG A 209 -9.00 -8.96 -11.19
CA ARG A 209 -8.85 -7.53 -11.53
C ARG A 209 -8.90 -6.61 -10.31
N GLY A 210 -9.82 -6.88 -9.39
CA GLY A 210 -9.92 -6.14 -8.13
C GLY A 210 -8.62 -6.17 -7.33
N PHE A 211 -7.95 -7.33 -7.25
CA PHE A 211 -6.67 -7.46 -6.58
C PHE A 211 -5.58 -6.66 -7.27
N VAL A 212 -5.49 -6.71 -8.59
CA VAL A 212 -4.50 -5.93 -9.35
C VAL A 212 -4.73 -4.43 -9.14
N ILE A 213 -5.99 -3.98 -9.15
CA ILE A 213 -6.32 -2.58 -8.89
C ILE A 213 -5.88 -2.17 -7.49
N VAL A 214 -6.16 -2.97 -6.47
CA VAL A 214 -5.86 -2.56 -5.08
C VAL A 214 -4.39 -2.72 -4.74
N ILE A 215 -3.75 -3.81 -5.14
CA ILE A 215 -2.36 -4.14 -4.75
C ILE A 215 -1.35 -3.43 -5.65
N PHE A 216 -1.64 -3.27 -6.94
CA PHE A 216 -0.68 -2.70 -7.89
C PHE A 216 -0.99 -1.24 -8.23
N PHE A 217 -2.18 -0.96 -8.75
CA PHE A 217 -2.56 0.40 -9.15
C PHE A 217 -2.73 1.34 -7.95
N GLY A 218 -3.41 0.87 -6.89
CA GLY A 218 -3.73 1.63 -5.69
C GLY A 218 -2.52 2.32 -5.06
N PRO A 219 -1.43 1.61 -4.70
CA PRO A 219 -0.29 2.24 -4.04
C PRO A 219 0.42 3.26 -4.93
N LEU A 220 0.54 2.99 -6.24
CA LEU A 220 1.18 3.91 -7.18
C LEU A 220 0.36 5.19 -7.36
N PHE A 221 -0.94 5.04 -7.61
CA PHE A 221 -1.85 6.16 -7.81
C PHE A 221 -1.98 7.01 -6.54
N ALA A 222 -2.20 6.37 -5.40
CA ALA A 222 -2.33 7.09 -4.13
C ALA A 222 -1.03 7.78 -3.70
N SER A 223 0.13 7.15 -3.93
CA SER A 223 1.43 7.80 -3.71
C SER A 223 1.62 9.00 -4.63
N GLY A 224 1.20 8.88 -5.90
CA GLY A 224 1.24 9.97 -6.87
C GLY A 224 0.41 11.18 -6.43
N LEU A 225 -0.86 10.94 -6.07
CA LEU A 225 -1.75 11.98 -5.55
C LEU A 225 -1.22 12.63 -4.26
N ALA A 226 -0.70 11.82 -3.33
CA ALA A 226 -0.16 12.32 -2.08
C ALA A 226 1.05 13.24 -2.31
N LEU A 227 1.94 12.91 -3.26
CA LEU A 227 3.07 13.74 -3.65
C LEU A 227 2.65 15.06 -4.30
N LEU A 228 1.64 15.03 -5.17
CA LEU A 228 1.11 16.23 -5.83
C LEU A 228 0.48 17.20 -4.82
N ARG A 229 -0.32 16.66 -3.87
CA ARG A 229 -0.97 17.46 -2.83
C ARG A 229 0.04 18.08 -1.86
N ALA A 230 1.09 17.34 -1.50
CA ALA A 230 2.13 17.85 -0.60
C ALA A 230 2.83 19.09 -1.17
N GLY A 231 3.04 19.15 -2.48
CA GLY A 231 3.69 20.27 -3.14
C GLY A 231 2.84 21.53 -3.29
N ALA A 232 1.51 21.44 -3.17
CA ALA A 232 0.62 22.61 -3.27
C ALA A 232 0.49 23.39 -1.95
N GLY A 233 0.77 22.74 -0.81
CA GLY A 233 0.68 23.36 0.51
C GLY A 233 1.89 24.22 0.91
N ASP A 234 3.06 23.97 0.31
CA ASP A 234 4.28 24.75 0.58
C ASP A 234 4.32 26.07 -0.22
N ASP A 235 3.64 26.14 -1.37
CA ASP A 235 3.55 27.37 -2.19
C ASP A 235 2.53 28.39 -1.62
N ALA A 236 1.72 27.99 -0.64
CA ALA A 236 0.69 28.82 -0.01
C ALA A 236 1.17 29.52 1.28
N LYS A 237 2.44 29.35 1.66
CA LYS A 237 3.05 30.08 2.78
C LYS A 237 3.97 31.20 2.27
N GLU A 238 3.41 32.42 2.37
CA GLU A 238 4.04 33.75 2.38
C GLU A 238 4.23 34.48 1.03
N PRO A 239 3.91 35.79 1.01
CA PRO A 239 4.68 36.77 1.78
C PRO A 239 3.97 37.23 3.06
N GLU A 240 4.63 37.04 4.21
CA GLU A 240 4.46 37.90 5.37
C GLU A 240 4.83 39.31 4.92
N GLY A 241 3.81 40.14 4.69
CA GLY A 241 4.01 41.57 4.64
C GLY A 241 4.40 42.03 6.05
N GLU A 242 5.65 42.45 6.21
CA GLU A 242 6.05 43.30 7.33
C GLU A 242 5.22 44.59 7.26
N PRO A 243 4.35 44.91 8.25
CA PRO A 243 3.97 46.29 8.45
C PRO A 243 5.20 47.03 9.00
N SER A 244 5.78 47.86 8.14
CA SER A 244 6.73 48.90 8.51
C SER A 244 6.17 49.74 9.66
N SER A 245 6.99 49.88 10.70
CA SER A 245 7.00 50.85 11.81
C SER A 245 6.05 52.05 11.70
#